data_AF-A0A0B4I1A7-F1
#
_entry.id   AF-A0A0B4I1A7-F1
#
_cell.length_a   1.000
_cell.length_b   1.000
_cell.length_c   1.000
_cell.angle_alpha   90.00
_cell.angle_beta   90.00
_cell.angle_gamma   90.00
#
_symmetry.space_group_name_H-M   'P 1'
#
loop_
_entity.id
_entity.type
_entity.pdbx_description
1 polymer ?
#
loop_
_entity_poly.entity_id
_entity_poly.type
_entity_poly.pdbx_seq_one_letter_code
_entity_poly.pdbx_strand_id
1 'polypeptide(L)'
;MDGSSLEVIVKDLPQLYDNKSLPVVPMQCPDFSIMQHKEFYDGQWENEMSHWKSEFTTIPKPLPVLPPAKKISRAPLGIYHSNTVKIELDSSLASQIGSTCRRTKVHPFNFYLQRSGCFFIDLLVARLRTYALVWRTAGEITIWLPTVSASS
;
A
#
# COMPACT_ATOMS: atom_id res chain seq x y z
N MET A 1 -13.45 3.79 -4.29
CA MET A 1 -12.80 5.07 -4.57
C MET A 1 -11.61 5.17 -3.64
N ASP A 2 -10.42 5.17 -4.20
CA ASP A 2 -9.14 5.28 -3.49
C ASP A 2 -8.71 6.77 -3.37
N GLY A 3 -7.58 7.01 -2.71
CA GLY A 3 -7.07 8.38 -2.49
C GLY A 3 -6.57 9.05 -3.76
N SER A 4 -6.01 8.29 -4.69
CA SER A 4 -5.47 8.76 -5.98
C SER A 4 -6.57 9.10 -6.98
N SER A 5 -7.61 8.26 -7.13
CA SER A 5 -8.79 8.58 -7.95
C SER A 5 -9.54 9.80 -7.40
N LEU A 6 -9.58 9.96 -6.07
CA LEU A 6 -10.11 11.18 -5.46
C LEU A 6 -9.28 12.41 -5.83
N GLU A 7 -7.95 12.32 -5.84
CA GLU A 7 -7.09 13.43 -6.25
C GLU A 7 -7.35 13.84 -7.70
N VAL A 8 -7.48 12.87 -8.61
CA VAL A 8 -7.84 13.13 -10.02
C VAL A 8 -9.19 13.83 -10.12
N ILE A 9 -10.22 13.33 -9.42
CA ILE A 9 -11.55 13.92 -9.43
C ILE A 9 -11.55 15.34 -8.87
N VAL A 10 -10.86 15.58 -7.75
CA VAL A 10 -10.74 16.91 -7.13
C VAL A 10 -10.02 17.89 -8.06
N LYS A 11 -9.04 17.41 -8.83
CA LYS A 11 -8.30 18.22 -9.82
C LYS A 11 -9.12 18.53 -11.07
N ASP A 12 -9.95 17.58 -11.52
CA ASP A 12 -10.74 17.71 -12.75
C ASP A 12 -12.04 18.51 -12.55
N LEU A 13 -12.61 18.46 -11.35
CA LEU A 13 -13.83 19.18 -10.98
C LEU A 13 -13.79 20.70 -11.31
N PRO A 14 -12.79 21.49 -10.88
CA PRO A 14 -12.73 22.92 -11.21
C PRO A 14 -12.53 23.19 -12.71
N GLN A 15 -11.83 22.30 -13.43
CA GLN A 15 -11.63 22.45 -14.87
C GLN A 15 -12.96 22.28 -15.62
N LEU A 16 -13.80 21.36 -15.18
CA LEU A 16 -15.14 21.17 -15.73
C LEU A 16 -16.06 22.37 -15.44
N TYR A 17 -15.98 22.96 -14.24
CA TYR A 17 -16.73 24.17 -13.90
C TYR A 17 -16.34 25.37 -14.79
N ASP A 18 -15.08 25.46 -15.20
CA ASP A 18 -14.59 26.49 -16.12
C ASP A 18 -14.91 26.20 -17.61
N ASN A 19 -15.69 25.15 -17.92
CA ASN A 19 -15.94 24.63 -19.27
C ASN A 19 -14.65 24.29 -20.05
N LYS A 20 -13.57 23.95 -19.36
CA LYS A 20 -12.33 23.48 -20.00
C LYS A 20 -12.50 22.01 -20.41
N SER A 21 -11.89 21.63 -21.53
CA SER A 21 -11.88 20.22 -21.93
C SER A 21 -10.97 19.43 -20.99
N LEU A 22 -11.46 18.28 -20.54
CA LEU A 22 -10.66 17.35 -19.74
C LEU A 22 -9.69 16.59 -20.65
N PRO A 23 -8.50 16.22 -20.14
CA PRO A 23 -7.60 15.36 -20.87
C PRO A 23 -8.26 13.99 -21.10
N VAL A 24 -8.08 13.44 -22.30
CA VAL A 24 -8.58 12.10 -22.61
C VAL A 24 -7.82 11.09 -21.75
N VAL A 25 -8.56 10.31 -20.97
CA VAL A 25 -7.98 9.25 -20.13
C VAL A 25 -7.64 8.06 -21.04
N PRO A 26 -6.35 7.69 -21.18
CA PRO A 26 -5.91 6.74 -22.19
C PRO A 26 -6.32 5.29 -21.89
N MET A 27 -6.65 4.96 -20.64
CA MET A 27 -7.01 3.61 -20.23
C MET A 27 -7.99 3.66 -19.06
N GLN A 28 -9.13 2.96 -19.20
CA GLN A 28 -10.12 2.86 -18.14
C GLN A 28 -9.89 1.62 -17.28
N CYS A 29 -10.44 1.61 -16.07
CA CYS A 29 -10.32 0.50 -15.13
C CYS A 29 -10.73 -0.87 -15.71
N PRO A 30 -11.81 -1.00 -16.51
CA PRO A 30 -12.17 -2.27 -17.13
C PRO A 30 -11.12 -2.79 -18.13
N ASP A 31 -10.59 -1.90 -18.98
CA ASP A 31 -9.57 -2.26 -19.97
C ASP A 31 -8.30 -2.73 -19.29
N PHE A 32 -7.91 -2.04 -18.22
CA PHE A 32 -6.79 -2.43 -17.38
C PHE A 32 -7.00 -3.79 -16.69
N SER A 33 -8.21 -4.06 -16.19
CA SER A 33 -8.53 -5.35 -15.56
C SER A 33 -8.44 -6.52 -16.55
N ILE A 34 -8.89 -6.31 -17.79
CA ILE A 34 -8.78 -7.31 -18.86
C ILE A 34 -7.31 -7.58 -19.20
N MET A 35 -6.50 -6.53 -19.30
CA MET A 35 -5.07 -6.64 -19.55
C MET A 35 -4.36 -7.38 -18.42
N GLN A 36 -4.64 -7.02 -17.17
CA GLN A 36 -4.06 -7.70 -16.00
C GLN A 36 -4.43 -9.19 -15.98
N HIS A 37 -5.69 -9.52 -16.25
CA HIS A 37 -6.13 -10.91 -16.34
C HIS A 37 -5.37 -11.64 -17.44
N LYS A 38 -5.23 -11.05 -18.63
CA LYS A 38 -4.46 -11.64 -19.72
C LYS A 38 -3.00 -11.90 -19.34
N GLU A 39 -2.32 -10.94 -18.71
CA GLU A 39 -0.93 -11.09 -18.25
C GLU A 39 -0.76 -12.25 -17.25
N PHE A 40 -1.77 -12.48 -16.41
CA PHE A 40 -1.80 -13.63 -15.51
C PHE A 40 -1.88 -14.96 -16.26
N TYR A 41 -2.78 -15.09 -17.24
CA TYR A 41 -2.87 -16.31 -18.07
C TYR A 41 -1.64 -16.54 -18.93
N ASP A 42 -1.02 -15.45 -19.40
CA ASP A 42 0.22 -15.49 -20.20
C ASP A 42 1.45 -15.83 -19.35
N GLY A 43 1.29 -16.05 -18.03
CA GLY A 43 2.36 -16.52 -17.14
C GLY A 43 3.40 -15.45 -16.77
N GLN A 44 3.12 -14.16 -17.07
CA GLN A 44 4.05 -13.06 -16.83
C GLN A 44 4.40 -12.88 -15.34
N TRP A 45 3.56 -13.40 -14.44
CA TRP A 45 3.74 -13.28 -13.00
C TRP A 45 4.39 -14.51 -12.34
N GLU A 46 4.78 -15.54 -13.09
CA GLU A 46 5.31 -16.79 -12.49
C GLU A 46 6.55 -16.53 -11.61
N ASN A 47 7.42 -15.60 -12.03
CA ASN A 47 8.58 -15.19 -11.24
C ASN A 47 8.20 -14.48 -9.94
N GLU A 48 7.17 -13.63 -9.96
CA GLU A 48 6.70 -12.94 -8.76
C GLU A 48 5.95 -13.91 -7.85
N MET A 49 5.11 -14.78 -8.40
CA MET A 49 4.39 -15.81 -7.67
C MET A 49 5.35 -16.78 -6.96
N SER A 50 6.39 -17.25 -7.66
CA SER A 50 7.39 -18.13 -7.05
C SER A 50 8.17 -17.42 -5.94
N HIS A 51 8.52 -16.13 -6.13
CA HIS A 51 9.13 -15.32 -5.08
C HIS A 51 8.24 -15.24 -3.83
N TRP A 52 6.97 -14.83 -3.97
CA TRP A 52 6.06 -14.70 -2.84
C TRP A 52 5.75 -16.03 -2.14
N LYS A 53 5.64 -17.13 -2.90
CA LYS A 53 5.51 -18.49 -2.35
C LYS A 53 6.74 -18.86 -1.51
N SER A 54 7.95 -18.50 -1.98
CA SER A 54 9.18 -18.76 -1.24
C SER A 54 9.27 -17.96 0.06
N GLU A 55 8.96 -16.66 0.01
CA GLU A 55 9.00 -15.76 1.17
C GLU A 55 8.02 -16.17 2.28
N PHE A 56 6.83 -16.67 1.90
CA PHE A 56 5.79 -17.11 2.83
C PHE A 56 5.68 -18.63 2.97
N THR A 57 6.79 -19.36 2.82
CA THR A 57 6.78 -20.83 3.01
C THR A 57 6.31 -21.22 4.42
N THR A 58 6.64 -20.40 5.42
CA THR A 58 6.11 -20.52 6.79
C THR A 58 5.26 -19.31 7.11
N ILE A 59 3.98 -19.53 7.36
CA ILE A 59 3.06 -18.44 7.75
C ILE A 59 3.54 -17.89 9.10
N PRO A 60 3.85 -16.59 9.21
CA PRO A 60 4.28 -16.01 10.47
C PRO A 60 3.15 -16.09 11.50
N LYS A 61 3.51 -16.25 12.78
CA LYS A 61 2.55 -16.24 13.87
C LYS A 61 1.75 -14.91 13.85
N PRO A 62 0.45 -14.95 14.16
CA PRO A 62 -0.36 -13.74 14.19
C PRO A 62 0.25 -12.72 15.15
N LEU A 63 0.21 -11.45 14.77
CA LEU A 63 0.74 -10.38 15.59
C LEU A 63 0.09 -10.42 16.99
N PRO A 64 0.89 -10.37 18.06
CA PRO A 64 0.36 -10.37 19.41
C PRO A 64 -0.55 -9.15 19.61
N VAL A 65 -1.46 -9.27 20.56
CA VAL A 65 -2.28 -8.13 20.98
C VAL A 65 -1.34 -7.03 21.48
N LEU A 66 -1.50 -5.81 20.95
CA LEU A 66 -0.63 -4.69 21.28
C LEU A 66 -0.73 -4.38 22.80
N PRO A 67 0.39 -4.10 23.49
CA PRO A 67 0.42 -3.91 24.95
C PRO A 67 -0.61 -2.93 25.55
N PRO A 68 -1.01 -1.81 24.90
CA PRO A 68 -2.03 -0.92 25.46
C PRO A 68 -3.48 -1.37 25.21
N ALA A 69 -3.71 -2.52 24.57
CA ALA A 69 -5.06 -2.96 24.24
C ALA A 69 -5.78 -3.54 25.46
N LYS A 70 -6.94 -2.95 25.81
CA LYS A 70 -7.82 -3.45 26.88
C LYS A 70 -8.44 -4.83 26.59
N LYS A 71 -8.34 -5.34 25.36
CA LYS A 71 -8.93 -6.61 24.92
C LYS A 71 -7.82 -7.58 24.53
N ILE A 72 -7.73 -8.69 25.27
CA ILE A 72 -6.68 -9.72 25.14
C ILE A 72 -7.01 -10.77 24.05
N SER A 73 -8.25 -10.76 23.53
CA SER A 73 -8.71 -11.70 22.49
C SER A 73 -9.28 -10.98 21.27
N ARG A 74 -8.93 -11.46 20.07
CA ARG A 74 -9.46 -10.99 18.78
C ARG A 74 -10.79 -11.72 18.51
N ALA A 75 -11.90 -11.15 18.96
CA ALA A 75 -13.24 -11.64 18.60
C ALA A 75 -13.62 -11.21 17.18
N PRO A 76 -14.39 -12.01 16.41
CA PRO A 76 -14.94 -11.59 15.13
C PRO A 76 -15.78 -10.34 15.34
N LEU A 77 -15.38 -9.22 14.72
CA LEU A 77 -16.11 -7.96 14.85
C LEU A 77 -17.25 -7.95 13.84
N GLY A 78 -18.49 -7.99 14.31
CA GLY A 78 -19.68 -7.68 13.49
C GLY A 78 -19.91 -6.17 13.33
N ILE A 79 -19.30 -5.36 14.20
CA ILE A 79 -19.40 -3.90 14.21
C ILE A 79 -17.99 -3.33 14.36
N TYR A 80 -17.58 -2.50 13.39
CA TYR A 80 -16.28 -1.86 13.36
C TYR A 80 -16.38 -0.46 14.00
N HIS A 81 -15.89 -0.31 15.24
CA HIS A 81 -15.71 1.00 15.87
C HIS A 81 -14.27 1.46 15.69
N SER A 82 -14.07 2.66 15.15
CA SER A 82 -12.74 3.25 14.97
C SER A 82 -12.65 4.57 15.74
N ASN A 83 -11.52 4.78 16.42
CA ASN A 83 -11.17 6.06 17.01
C ASN A 83 -9.90 6.55 16.32
N THR A 84 -9.95 7.75 15.74
CA THR A 84 -8.83 8.33 14.99
C THR A 84 -8.29 9.52 15.76
N VAL A 85 -7.01 9.44 16.14
CA VAL A 85 -6.27 10.56 16.73
C VAL A 85 -5.31 11.08 15.66
N LYS A 86 -5.40 12.37 15.35
CA LYS A 86 -4.49 13.05 14.43
C LYS A 86 -3.41 13.76 15.24
N ILE A 87 -2.16 13.54 14.86
CA ILE A 87 -1.00 14.25 15.41
C ILE A 87 -0.30 14.90 14.23
N GLU A 88 -0.17 16.23 14.28
CA GLU A 88 0.58 16.98 13.29
C GLU A 88 2.03 17.10 13.76
N LEU A 89 2.96 16.79 12.85
CA LEU A 89 4.38 16.95 13.10
C LEU A 89 4.78 18.40 12.87
N ASP A 90 5.56 18.96 13.78
CA ASP A 90 6.08 20.31 13.60
C ASP A 90 6.96 20.41 12.35
N SER A 91 6.84 21.54 11.65
CA SER A 91 7.55 21.82 10.41
C SER A 91 9.08 21.73 10.56
N SER A 92 9.62 22.12 11.72
CA SER A 92 11.07 22.05 11.97
C SER A 92 11.55 20.59 12.07
N LEU A 93 10.79 19.73 12.75
CA LEU A 93 11.08 18.32 12.89
C LEU A 93 10.95 17.58 11.54
N ALA A 94 9.89 17.88 10.78
CA ALA A 94 9.70 17.32 9.43
C ALA A 94 10.88 17.66 8.50
N SER A 95 11.40 18.89 8.58
CA SER A 95 12.58 19.32 7.80
C SER A 95 13.85 18.57 8.21
N GLN A 96 14.08 18.37 9.52
CA GLN A 96 15.21 17.58 10.03
C GLN A 96 15.16 16.10 9.61
N ILE A 97 13.97 15.50 9.61
CA ILE A 97 13.78 14.14 9.11
C ILE A 97 14.10 14.09 7.61
N GLY A 98 13.61 15.07 6.85
CA GLY A 98 13.88 15.19 5.42
C GLY A 98 15.37 15.33 5.09
N SER A 99 16.11 16.16 5.82
CA SER A 99 17.56 16.30 5.63
C SER A 99 18.32 15.02 6.00
N THR A 100 17.89 14.35 7.07
CA THR A 100 18.47 13.07 7.50
C THR A 100 18.26 11.97 6.45
N CYS A 101 17.03 11.84 5.93
CA CYS A 101 16.68 10.89 4.87
C CYS A 101 17.50 11.11 3.59
N ARG A 102 17.72 12.39 3.21
CA ARG A 102 18.57 12.73 2.06
C ARG A 102 20.02 12.29 2.28
N ARG A 103 20.56 12.53 3.47
CA ARG A 103 21.94 12.13 3.82
C ARG A 103 22.12 10.61 3.80
N THR A 104 21.13 9.87 4.28
CA THR A 104 21.17 8.39 4.33
C THR A 104 20.70 7.72 3.04
N LYS A 105 20.23 8.48 2.04
CA LYS A 105 19.63 7.98 0.79
C LYS A 105 18.44 7.03 1.04
N VAL A 106 17.72 7.25 2.15
CA VAL A 106 16.53 6.50 2.53
C VAL A 106 15.29 7.32 2.20
N HIS A 107 14.24 6.67 1.70
CA HIS A 107 12.97 7.34 1.43
C HIS A 107 12.26 7.63 2.77
N PRO A 108 11.68 8.83 2.99
CA PRO A 108 11.00 9.18 4.25
C PRO A 108 9.95 8.16 4.70
N PHE A 109 9.24 7.54 3.76
CA PHE A 109 8.31 6.44 4.05
C PHE A 109 8.95 5.30 4.86
N ASN A 110 10.14 4.83 4.45
CA ASN A 110 10.86 3.74 5.13
C ASN A 110 11.31 4.18 6.53
N PHE A 111 11.67 5.45 6.69
CA PHE A 111 12.04 5.99 8.00
C PHE A 111 10.85 5.96 8.97
N TYR A 112 9.65 6.36 8.52
CA TYR A 112 8.45 6.32 9.34
C TYR A 112 8.00 4.88 9.65
N LEU A 113 8.11 3.96 8.68
CA LEU A 113 7.80 2.55 8.88
C LEU A 113 8.67 1.93 9.98
N GLN A 114 9.98 2.16 9.91
CA GLN A 114 10.93 1.63 10.89
C GLN A 114 10.67 2.19 12.30
N ARG A 115 10.38 3.50 12.41
CA ARG A 115 10.11 4.15 13.70
C ARG A 115 8.82 3.63 14.38
N SER A 116 7.84 3.22 13.58
CA SER A 116 6.52 2.78 14.05
C SER A 116 6.52 1.36 14.62
N GLY A 117 7.69 0.74 14.77
CA GLY A 117 7.84 -0.57 15.42
C GLY A 117 7.51 -1.76 14.52
N CYS A 118 7.41 -1.56 13.20
CA CYS A 118 7.28 -2.63 12.21
C CYS A 118 8.65 -3.15 11.74
N PHE A 119 9.60 -3.34 12.65
CA PHE A 119 10.94 -3.90 12.36
C PHE A 119 10.88 -5.28 11.67
N PHE A 120 9.73 -5.97 11.74
CA PHE A 120 9.50 -7.27 11.11
C PHE A 120 9.02 -7.18 9.64
N ILE A 121 8.49 -6.04 9.18
CA ILE A 121 8.01 -5.84 7.79
C ILE A 121 9.11 -5.24 6.91
N ASP A 122 10.13 -4.60 7.51
CA ASP A 122 11.24 -3.98 6.77
C ASP A 122 12.07 -4.96 5.94
N LEU A 123 12.12 -6.25 6.31
CA LEU A 123 12.79 -7.28 5.50
C LEU A 123 12.05 -7.53 4.17
N LEU A 124 10.73 -7.32 4.16
CA LEU A 124 9.85 -7.54 3.02
C LEU A 124 9.89 -6.34 2.03
N VAL A 125 9.89 -5.11 2.56
CA VAL A 125 9.97 -3.89 1.73
C VAL A 125 11.37 -3.67 1.17
N ALA A 126 12.43 -4.02 1.91
CA ALA A 126 13.81 -3.88 1.43
C ALA A 126 14.12 -4.77 0.22
N ARG A 127 13.46 -5.93 0.08
CA ARG A 127 13.64 -6.86 -1.06
C ARG A 127 12.86 -6.48 -2.31
N LEU A 128 11.76 -5.74 -2.17
CA LEU A 128 10.96 -5.23 -3.30
C LEU A 128 11.66 -4.12 -4.11
N ARG A 129 12.71 -3.49 -3.55
CA ARG A 129 13.46 -2.41 -4.22
C ARG A 129 14.22 -2.88 -5.47
N THR A 130 14.46 -4.19 -5.60
CA THR A 130 15.14 -4.79 -6.76
C THR A 130 14.29 -4.85 -8.03
N TYR A 131 12.98 -4.59 -7.95
CA TYR A 131 12.05 -4.65 -9.09
C TYR A 131 11.39 -3.30 -9.43
N ALA A 132 11.88 -2.19 -8.84
CA ALA A 132 11.33 -0.84 -9.06
C ALA A 132 11.44 -0.31 -10.51
N LEU A 133 12.03 -1.06 -11.44
CA LEU A 133 12.04 -0.72 -12.87
C LEU A 133 10.76 -1.14 -13.61
N VAL A 134 9.98 -2.10 -13.08
CA VAL A 134 8.72 -2.58 -13.69
C VAL A 134 7.52 -1.73 -13.26
N TRP A 135 7.63 -1.01 -12.14
CA TRP A 135 6.53 -0.24 -11.54
C TRP A 135 6.27 1.13 -12.20
N ARG A 136 6.98 1.49 -13.28
CA ARG A 136 6.76 2.78 -13.97
C ARG A 136 5.54 2.76 -14.91
N THR A 137 4.92 1.60 -15.15
CA THR A 137 3.83 1.45 -16.12
C THR A 137 2.55 0.81 -15.56
N ALA A 138 2.57 0.27 -14.34
CA ALA A 138 1.40 -0.37 -13.75
C ALA A 138 0.69 0.60 -12.79
N GLY A 139 -0.36 1.26 -13.29
CA GLY A 139 -1.34 1.94 -12.45
C GLY A 139 -2.06 0.91 -11.58
N GLU A 140 -1.84 1.01 -10.27
CA GLU A 140 -2.72 0.59 -9.17
C GLU A 140 -3.48 -0.73 -9.26
N ILE A 141 -3.00 -1.73 -8.49
CA ILE A 141 -3.86 -2.78 -7.93
C ILE A 141 -3.47 -3.02 -6.47
N THR A 142 -4.35 -2.60 -5.56
CA THR A 142 -4.27 -2.98 -4.15
C THR A 142 -4.75 -4.43 -4.03
N ILE A 143 -3.81 -5.38 -4.00
CA ILE A 143 -4.10 -6.80 -3.78
C ILE A 143 -4.26 -7.00 -2.27
N TRP A 144 -5.48 -7.29 -1.81
CA TRP A 144 -5.71 -7.82 -0.47
C TRP A 144 -5.28 -9.30 -0.43
N LEU A 145 -4.26 -9.63 0.36
CA LEU A 145 -3.90 -11.02 0.65
C LEU A 145 -5.08 -11.72 1.35
N PRO A 146 -5.60 -12.83 0.81
CA PRO A 146 -6.73 -13.53 1.42
C PRO A 146 -6.30 -14.23 2.71
N THR A 147 -6.89 -13.84 3.84
CA THR A 147 -6.93 -14.69 5.04
C THR A 147 -7.99 -15.76 4.82
N VAL A 148 -7.58 -16.93 4.33
CA VAL A 148 -8.48 -18.09 4.22
C VAL A 148 -8.93 -18.50 5.62
N SER A 149 -10.21 -18.26 5.89
CA SER A 149 -10.94 -18.82 7.02
C SER A 149 -11.15 -20.32 6.74
N ALA A 150 -10.44 -21.16 7.49
CA ALA A 150 -10.79 -22.57 7.62
C ALA A 150 -11.91 -22.68 8.66
N SER A 151 -13.13 -23.00 8.23
CA SER A 151 -14.19 -23.52 9.10
C SER A 151 -14.33 -25.02 8.85
N SER A 152 -14.27 -25.78 9.95
CA SER A 152 -14.67 -27.20 10.03
C SER A 152 -16.14 -27.42 9.73
#